data_AF-A0A928VXG7-F1
#
_entry.id   AF-A0A928VXG7-F1
#
_cell.length_a   1.000
_cell.length_b   1.000
_cell.length_c   1.000
_cell.angle_alpha   90.00
_cell.angle_beta   90.00
_cell.angle_gamma   90.00
#
_symmetry.space_group_name_H-M   'P 1'
#
loop_
_entity.id
_entity.type
_entity.pdbx_description
1 polymer ?
#
loop_
_entity_poly.entity_id
_entity_poly.type
_entity_poly.pdbx_seq_one_letter_code
_entity_poly.pdbx_strand_id
1 'polypeptide(L)'
;IAEILKQSARPVAEDPLNHFGAGHLDAAAAVQMAQDGQITFRDFFRWLNKNGYLNLRFWFDGGAVALLPKVLMVLGSYLLAWFLRNYFLFRWSWPLATGLVAGSSGLFFLKGLYIFDLPQWPMRVMGSSIPELGTAVGGSSALNPLFASVLIPLVLVALFLGLPKWKWFAIGTTLGVAACLTVSAAIDPSVLWLGEGALSRGFLLANALLCYGLARLSLRSATEANS
;
A
#
# COMPACT_ATOMS: atom_id res chain seq x y z
N ILE A 1 8.35 24.03 -22.42
CA ILE A 1 8.69 25.05 -21.40
C ILE A 1 8.00 26.38 -21.69
N ALA A 2 8.20 26.99 -22.86
CA ALA A 2 7.54 28.26 -23.22
C ALA A 2 6.01 28.23 -23.19
N GLU A 3 5.40 27.09 -23.54
CA GLU A 3 3.95 26.91 -23.56
C GLU A 3 3.32 26.78 -22.16
N ILE A 4 4.06 26.14 -21.24
CA ILE A 4 3.68 25.98 -19.83
C ILE A 4 3.68 27.34 -19.12
N LEU A 5 4.67 28.18 -19.40
CA LEU A 5 4.79 29.52 -18.82
C LEU A 5 3.64 30.45 -19.26
N LYS A 6 3.13 30.28 -20.48
CA LYS A 6 2.00 31.07 -21.01
C LYS A 6 0.65 30.68 -20.40
N GLN A 7 0.44 29.41 -20.05
CA GLN A 7 -0.83 28.95 -19.46
C GLN A 7 -0.95 29.25 -17.95
N SER A 8 0.17 29.42 -17.25
CA SER A 8 0.21 29.74 -15.81
C SER A 8 -0.01 31.24 -15.48
N ALA A 9 -0.10 32.10 -16.49
CA ALA A 9 -0.31 33.53 -16.31
C ALA A 9 -1.79 33.85 -16.04
N ARG A 10 -2.13 34.36 -14.84
CA ARG A 10 -3.44 34.93 -14.54
C ARG A 10 -3.47 36.41 -14.98
N PRO A 11 -4.50 36.87 -15.71
CA PRO A 11 -4.66 38.29 -15.99
C PRO A 11 -5.07 39.04 -14.71
N VAL A 12 -4.27 40.03 -14.31
CA VAL A 12 -4.58 40.99 -13.25
C VAL A 12 -4.94 42.31 -13.92
N ALA A 13 -6.12 42.86 -13.59
CA ALA A 13 -6.78 43.89 -14.38
C ALA A 13 -6.25 45.32 -14.20
N GLU A 14 -5.54 45.64 -13.11
CA GLU A 14 -5.10 47.03 -12.88
C GLU A 14 -3.72 47.06 -12.21
N ASP A 15 -2.68 47.10 -13.03
CA ASP A 15 -1.34 47.50 -12.60
C ASP A 15 -0.74 48.44 -13.67
N PRO A 16 -0.54 49.74 -13.37
CA PRO A 16 -0.09 50.74 -14.34
C PRO A 16 1.36 50.57 -14.82
N LEU A 17 2.10 49.55 -14.34
CA LEU A 17 3.44 49.19 -14.81
C LEU A 17 3.49 47.96 -15.73
N ASN A 18 2.35 47.35 -16.06
CA ASN A 18 2.28 46.13 -16.85
C ASN A 18 2.23 46.39 -18.37
N HIS A 19 3.35 46.80 -18.95
CA HIS A 19 3.46 47.03 -20.40
C HIS A 19 3.55 45.76 -21.27
N PHE A 20 3.63 44.55 -20.68
CA PHE A 20 3.84 43.29 -21.41
C PHE A 20 2.82 42.17 -21.13
N GLY A 21 1.67 42.47 -20.52
CA GLY A 21 0.45 41.64 -20.58
C GLY A 21 0.52 40.22 -20.00
N ALA A 22 1.59 39.83 -19.31
CA ALA A 22 1.81 38.45 -18.88
C ALA A 22 1.57 38.19 -17.38
N GLY A 23 1.28 39.22 -16.57
CA GLY A 23 1.09 39.07 -15.12
C GLY A 23 2.34 38.56 -14.38
N HIS A 24 2.24 38.43 -13.05
CA HIS A 24 3.34 37.89 -12.25
C HIS A 24 3.49 36.38 -12.48
N LEU A 25 4.67 35.97 -12.90
CA LEU A 25 5.04 34.57 -13.05
C LEU A 25 5.09 33.90 -11.67
N ASP A 26 4.08 33.09 -11.35
CA ASP A 26 4.11 32.25 -10.15
C ASP A 26 4.99 31.02 -10.42
N ALA A 27 6.31 31.21 -10.28
CA ALA A 27 7.31 30.17 -10.45
C ALA A 27 7.07 28.97 -9.51
N ALA A 28 6.40 29.18 -8.35
CA ALA A 28 6.07 28.11 -7.43
C ALA A 28 4.97 27.19 -7.99
N ALA A 29 3.95 27.75 -8.64
CA ALA A 29 2.91 26.99 -9.31
C ALA A 29 3.44 26.24 -10.55
N ALA A 30 4.35 26.85 -11.31
CA ALA A 30 4.96 26.23 -12.50
C ALA A 30 5.90 25.06 -12.13
N VAL A 31 6.63 25.16 -11.01
CA VAL A 31 7.46 24.07 -10.48
C VAL A 31 6.60 22.94 -9.89
N GLN A 32 5.46 23.26 -9.26
CA GLN A 32 4.50 22.23 -8.80
C GLN A 32 3.91 21.44 -9.97
N MET A 33 3.43 22.11 -11.03
CA MET A 33 2.89 21.42 -12.21
C MET A 33 3.94 20.63 -12.98
N ALA A 34 5.21 21.07 -13.00
CA ALA A 34 6.29 20.32 -13.64
C ALA A 34 6.74 19.09 -12.83
N GLN A 35 6.54 19.10 -11.50
CA GLN A 35 6.81 17.94 -10.64
C GLN A 35 5.68 16.92 -10.62
N ASP A 36 4.43 17.33 -10.88
CA ASP A 36 3.27 16.44 -10.90
C ASP A 36 3.32 15.37 -12.03
N GLY A 37 4.23 15.50 -12.99
CA GLY A 37 4.38 14.56 -14.12
C GLY A 37 5.55 13.58 -14.05
N GLN A 38 6.46 13.66 -13.07
CA GLN A 38 7.64 12.80 -13.01
C GLN A 38 7.56 11.78 -11.86
N ILE A 39 7.40 10.50 -12.21
CA ILE A 39 7.46 9.36 -11.29
C ILE A 39 8.93 9.17 -10.84
N THR A 40 9.37 9.90 -9.81
CA THR A 40 10.73 9.79 -9.28
C THR A 40 10.75 9.08 -7.92
N PHE A 41 11.80 8.30 -7.63
CA PHE A 41 12.00 7.71 -6.30
C PHE A 41 11.98 8.75 -5.17
N ARG A 42 12.49 9.95 -5.43
CA ARG A 42 12.45 11.07 -4.49
C ARG A 42 11.02 11.49 -4.13
N ASP A 43 10.10 11.44 -5.08
CA ASP A 43 8.69 11.75 -4.85
C ASP A 43 7.97 10.64 -4.10
N PHE A 44 8.32 9.38 -4.35
CA PHE A 44 7.87 8.26 -3.52
C PHE A 44 8.30 8.44 -2.06
N PHE A 45 9.58 8.67 -1.77
CA PHE A 45 10.05 8.86 -0.39
C PHE A 45 9.47 10.12 0.27
N ARG A 46 9.30 11.20 -0.49
CA ARG A 46 8.61 12.41 -0.02
C ARG A 46 7.15 12.12 0.34
N TRP A 47 6.45 11.36 -0.50
CA TRP A 47 5.07 10.94 -0.26
C TRP A 47 4.96 9.99 0.93
N LEU A 48 5.86 9.02 1.02
CA LEU A 48 5.95 8.06 2.12
C LEU A 48 6.22 8.79 3.44
N ASN A 49 7.08 9.80 3.46
CA ASN A 49 7.32 10.58 4.68
C ASN A 49 6.08 11.41 5.11
N LYS A 50 5.24 11.82 4.15
CA LYS A 50 4.01 12.57 4.44
C LYS A 50 2.81 11.69 4.85
N ASN A 51 2.74 10.46 4.33
CA ASN A 51 1.56 9.59 4.46
C ASN A 51 1.83 8.28 5.19
N GLY A 52 3.11 7.91 5.31
CA GLY A 52 3.57 6.71 5.98
C GLY A 52 3.40 6.85 7.48
N TYR A 53 2.69 5.90 8.07
CA TYR A 53 2.43 5.83 9.50
C TYR A 53 3.69 5.45 10.33
N LEU A 54 4.78 5.07 9.68
CA LEU A 54 5.89 4.37 10.32
C LEU A 54 7.19 5.17 10.25
N ASN A 55 7.63 5.64 11.41
CA ASN A 55 9.01 6.06 11.61
C ASN A 55 9.91 4.84 11.41
N LEU A 56 10.47 4.67 10.20
CA LEU A 56 11.43 3.61 9.86
C LEU A 56 12.55 3.49 10.93
N ARG A 57 12.92 4.62 11.53
CA ARG A 57 13.92 4.71 12.60
C ARG A 57 13.55 3.90 13.85
N PHE A 58 12.27 3.90 14.26
CA PHE A 58 11.78 3.05 15.37
C PHE A 58 11.96 1.55 15.08
N TRP A 59 11.94 1.17 13.81
CA TRP A 59 11.99 -0.24 13.39
C TRP A 59 13.43 -0.73 13.31
N PHE A 60 14.35 0.07 12.77
CA PHE A 60 15.77 -0.27 12.71
C PHE A 60 16.42 -0.32 14.11
N ASP A 61 16.00 0.53 15.04
CA ASP A 61 16.49 0.52 16.42
C ASP A 61 15.96 -0.67 17.25
N GLY A 62 14.92 -1.37 16.78
CA GLY A 62 14.24 -2.46 17.50
C GLY A 62 14.85 -3.86 17.38
N GLY A 63 15.92 -4.06 16.61
CA GLY A 63 16.78 -5.27 16.65
C GLY A 63 16.16 -6.63 16.27
N ALA A 64 14.91 -6.71 15.81
CA ALA A 64 14.25 -7.99 15.52
C ALA A 64 14.69 -8.60 14.16
N VAL A 65 15.23 -9.82 14.18
CA VAL A 65 15.77 -10.54 13.00
C VAL A 65 14.71 -10.80 11.89
N ALA A 66 13.42 -10.76 12.22
CA ALA A 66 12.31 -10.89 11.27
C ALA A 66 11.78 -9.55 10.69
N LEU A 67 12.47 -8.43 10.95
CA LEU A 67 12.05 -7.10 10.49
C LEU A 67 12.14 -6.96 8.97
N LEU A 68 13.17 -7.52 8.32
CA LEU A 68 13.45 -7.25 6.91
C LEU A 68 12.30 -7.66 5.98
N PRO A 69 11.76 -8.91 6.04
CA PRO A 69 10.63 -9.28 5.19
C PRO A 69 9.39 -8.43 5.48
N LYS A 70 9.12 -8.11 6.74
CA LYS A 70 7.95 -7.30 7.14
C LYS A 70 8.05 -5.87 6.63
N VAL A 71 9.23 -5.25 6.75
CA VAL A 71 9.49 -3.92 6.18
C VAL A 71 9.33 -3.94 4.67
N LEU A 72 9.82 -4.98 3.98
CA LEU A 72 9.62 -5.15 2.54
C LEU A 72 8.13 -5.28 2.16
N MET A 73 7.34 -6.04 2.94
CA MET A 73 5.89 -6.17 2.71
C MET A 73 5.17 -4.82 2.84
N VAL A 74 5.49 -4.07 3.90
CA VAL A 74 4.93 -2.74 4.13
C VAL A 74 5.35 -1.80 3.01
N LEU A 75 6.65 -1.62 2.78
CA LEU A 75 7.17 -0.73 1.73
C LEU A 75 6.63 -1.11 0.34
N GLY A 76 6.55 -2.40 0.03
CA GLY A 76 5.97 -2.91 -1.22
C GLY A 76 4.51 -2.51 -1.36
N SER A 77 3.71 -2.63 -0.30
CA SER A 77 2.31 -2.23 -0.35
C SER A 77 2.12 -0.70 -0.49
N TYR A 78 2.94 0.11 0.18
CA TYR A 78 2.98 1.56 -0.02
C TYR A 78 3.44 1.94 -1.43
N LEU A 79 4.41 1.22 -2.00
CA LEU A 79 4.88 1.41 -3.37
C LEU A 79 3.78 1.10 -4.39
N LEU A 80 3.05 -0.02 -4.20
CA LEU A 80 1.90 -0.34 -5.02
C LEU A 80 0.81 0.74 -4.91
N ALA A 81 0.46 1.17 -3.70
CA ALA A 81 -0.53 2.22 -3.50
C ALA A 81 -0.09 3.55 -4.16
N TRP A 82 1.17 3.93 -4.04
CA TRP A 82 1.74 5.10 -4.70
C TRP A 82 1.71 4.98 -6.22
N PHE A 83 2.08 3.82 -6.76
CA PHE A 83 2.03 3.55 -8.19
C PHE A 83 0.59 3.65 -8.71
N LEU A 84 -0.39 3.01 -8.07
CA LEU A 84 -1.79 3.11 -8.47
C LEU A 84 -2.34 4.54 -8.34
N ARG A 85 -1.88 5.32 -7.35
CA ARG A 85 -2.28 6.73 -7.21
C ARG A 85 -1.87 7.57 -8.41
N ASN A 86 -0.79 7.21 -9.10
CA ASN A 86 -0.37 7.90 -10.32
C ASN A 86 -1.33 7.64 -11.51
N TYR A 87 -2.05 6.52 -11.50
CA TYR A 87 -3.03 6.19 -12.55
C TYR A 87 -4.47 6.53 -12.16
N PHE A 88 -4.79 6.51 -10.87
CA PHE A 88 -6.13 6.77 -10.34
C PHE A 88 -6.06 7.92 -9.33
N LEU A 89 -6.86 8.96 -9.54
CA LEU A 89 -6.95 10.12 -8.65
C LEU A 89 -7.72 9.76 -7.37
N PHE A 90 -7.10 9.01 -6.46
CA PHE A 90 -7.65 8.75 -5.13
C PHE A 90 -6.85 9.46 -4.03
N ARG A 91 -7.54 9.80 -2.94
CA ARG A 91 -6.94 10.43 -1.77
C ARG A 91 -6.48 9.37 -0.77
N TRP A 92 -5.30 9.58 -0.20
CA TRP A 92 -4.84 8.77 0.93
C TRP A 92 -5.82 8.93 2.10
N SER A 93 -6.29 7.81 2.64
CA SER A 93 -7.29 7.80 3.72
C SER A 93 -6.89 6.81 4.79
N TRP A 94 -7.36 7.06 6.01
CA TRP A 94 -7.09 6.20 7.16
C TRP A 94 -7.58 4.74 6.98
N PRO A 95 -8.77 4.49 6.41
CA PRO A 95 -9.23 3.13 6.09
C PRO A 95 -8.31 2.42 5.08
N LEU A 96 -7.80 3.14 4.08
CA LEU A 96 -6.84 2.58 3.12
C LEU A 96 -5.54 2.17 3.80
N ALA A 97 -4.98 3.05 4.63
CA ALA A 97 -3.73 2.78 5.35
C ALA A 97 -3.85 1.58 6.31
N THR A 98 -4.95 1.51 7.06
CA THR A 98 -5.20 0.40 7.99
C THR A 98 -5.41 -0.93 7.28
N GLY A 99 -6.17 -0.95 6.18
CA GLY A 99 -6.29 -2.14 5.36
C GLY A 99 -4.94 -2.59 4.80
N LEU A 100 -4.14 -1.66 4.31
CA LEU A 100 -2.81 -1.92 3.76
C LEU A 100 -1.86 -2.54 4.79
N VAL A 101 -1.86 -2.06 6.04
CA VAL A 101 -1.10 -2.66 7.14
C VAL A 101 -1.63 -4.05 7.50
N ALA A 102 -2.96 -4.21 7.62
CA ALA A 102 -3.59 -5.49 7.95
C ALA A 102 -3.31 -6.58 6.88
N GLY A 103 -3.30 -6.20 5.61
CA GLY A 103 -3.00 -7.10 4.50
C GLY A 103 -1.50 -7.44 4.35
N SER A 104 -0.60 -6.50 4.68
CA SER A 104 0.84 -6.66 4.43
C SER A 104 1.61 -7.30 5.59
N SER A 105 1.80 -6.57 6.69
CA SER A 105 2.61 -7.01 7.82
C SER A 105 1.81 -7.48 9.02
N GLY A 106 0.56 -7.02 9.16
CA GLY A 106 -0.14 -7.01 10.44
C GLY A 106 0.57 -6.12 11.46
N LEU A 107 0.15 -6.18 12.73
CA LEU A 107 0.83 -5.50 13.84
C LEU A 107 2.04 -6.35 14.33
N PHE A 108 2.94 -6.72 13.41
CA PHE A 108 3.98 -7.74 13.62
C PHE A 108 4.81 -7.58 14.91
N PHE A 109 4.97 -6.36 15.43
CA PHE A 109 5.62 -6.09 16.71
C PHE A 109 4.95 -6.82 17.88
N LEU A 110 3.64 -7.05 17.83
CA LEU A 110 2.90 -7.81 18.84
C LEU A 110 3.33 -9.28 18.89
N LYS A 111 3.85 -9.86 17.80
CA LYS A 111 4.37 -11.23 17.81
C LYS A 111 5.57 -11.40 18.75
N GLY A 112 6.32 -10.33 19.01
CA GLY A 112 7.47 -10.32 19.92
C GLY A 112 7.12 -10.12 21.39
N LEU A 113 5.86 -9.79 21.72
CA LEU A 113 5.42 -9.61 23.10
C LEU A 113 5.12 -10.96 23.74
N TYR A 114 6.05 -11.41 24.58
CA TYR A 114 5.90 -12.61 25.39
C TYR A 114 5.40 -12.23 26.77
N ILE A 115 4.18 -12.65 27.11
CA ILE A 115 3.66 -12.57 28.47
C ILE A 115 3.78 -13.96 29.08
N PHE A 116 4.49 -14.05 30.20
CA PHE A 116 4.67 -15.29 30.95
C PHE A 116 3.29 -15.80 31.43
N ASP A 117 3.05 -17.10 31.34
CA ASP A 117 1.79 -17.81 31.68
C ASP A 117 0.54 -17.54 30.82
N LEU A 118 0.59 -16.67 29.80
CA LEU A 118 -0.55 -16.46 28.89
C LEU A 118 -0.41 -17.19 27.55
N PRO A 119 -1.53 -17.64 26.94
CA PRO A 119 -1.51 -18.12 25.57
C PRO A 119 -1.01 -17.02 24.63
N GLN A 120 0.03 -17.30 23.83
CA GLN A 120 0.64 -16.30 22.94
C GLN A 120 -0.03 -16.21 21.57
N TRP A 121 -0.97 -17.11 21.28
CA TRP A 121 -1.67 -17.10 20.00
C TRP A 121 -2.46 -15.80 19.75
N PRO A 122 -3.04 -15.06 20.73
CA PRO A 122 -3.74 -13.80 20.45
C PRO A 122 -2.79 -12.71 19.96
N MET A 123 -1.63 -12.57 20.60
CA MET A 123 -0.57 -11.64 20.17
C MET A 123 -0.01 -12.04 18.80
N ARG A 124 0.12 -13.34 18.53
CA ARG A 124 0.50 -13.85 17.21
C ARG A 124 -0.53 -13.55 16.13
N VAL A 125 -1.82 -13.69 16.42
CA VAL A 125 -2.93 -13.40 15.50
C VAL A 125 -2.99 -11.90 15.20
N MET A 126 -2.95 -11.04 16.22
CA MET A 126 -2.98 -9.59 16.02
C MET A 126 -1.74 -9.09 15.26
N GLY A 127 -0.59 -9.76 15.46
CA GLY A 127 0.64 -9.44 14.75
C GLY A 127 0.77 -10.07 13.35
N SER A 128 -0.11 -10.99 12.98
CA SER A 128 -0.08 -11.63 11.65
C SER A 128 -0.76 -10.75 10.61
N SER A 129 -0.23 -10.78 9.39
CA SER A 129 -0.97 -10.29 8.24
C SER A 129 -2.12 -11.25 7.91
N ILE A 130 -3.11 -10.78 7.15
CA ILE A 130 -4.26 -11.61 6.74
C ILE A 130 -3.84 -12.95 6.10
N PRO A 131 -2.84 -13.01 5.20
CA PRO A 131 -2.36 -14.29 4.63
C PRO A 131 -1.73 -15.23 5.66
N GLU A 132 -1.18 -14.69 6.75
CA GLU A 132 -0.53 -15.46 7.83
C GLU A 132 -1.52 -15.93 8.92
N LEU A 133 -2.77 -15.45 8.91
CA LEU A 133 -3.75 -15.81 9.95
C LEU A 133 -4.05 -17.30 9.98
N GLY A 134 -4.03 -17.97 8.82
CA GLY A 134 -4.33 -19.40 8.70
C GLY A 134 -3.38 -20.33 9.48
N THR A 135 -2.19 -19.85 9.84
CA THR A 135 -1.19 -20.60 10.61
C THR A 135 -0.76 -19.90 11.89
N ALA A 136 -1.32 -18.71 12.18
CA ALA A 136 -0.97 -17.90 13.35
C ALA A 136 -1.18 -18.63 14.69
N VAL A 137 -2.24 -19.44 14.79
CA VAL A 137 -2.54 -20.25 15.99
C VAL A 137 -1.53 -21.40 16.13
N GLY A 138 -1.23 -22.09 15.03
CA GLY A 138 -0.29 -23.23 14.99
C GLY A 138 1.18 -22.84 15.11
N GLY A 139 1.53 -21.55 14.92
CA GLY A 139 2.91 -21.07 15.03
C GLY A 139 3.84 -21.52 13.91
N SER A 140 3.29 -22.01 12.80
CA SER A 140 4.06 -22.37 11.62
C SER A 140 4.38 -21.12 10.79
N SER A 141 5.57 -21.09 10.18
CA SER A 141 5.98 -20.08 9.20
C SER A 141 5.35 -20.29 7.83
N ALA A 142 4.90 -21.51 7.52
CA ALA A 142 4.28 -21.82 6.24
C ALA A 142 2.91 -21.12 6.10
N LEU A 143 2.64 -20.63 4.90
CA LEU A 143 1.37 -19.97 4.57
C LEU A 143 0.27 -21.00 4.29
N ASN A 144 -0.93 -20.77 4.80
CA ASN A 144 -2.08 -21.61 4.45
C ASN A 144 -2.57 -21.22 3.04
N PRO A 145 -2.69 -22.15 2.08
CA PRO A 145 -3.06 -21.83 0.71
C PRO A 145 -4.44 -21.14 0.59
N LEU A 146 -5.37 -21.40 1.51
CA LEU A 146 -6.67 -20.70 1.53
C LEU A 146 -6.52 -19.23 1.93
N PHE A 147 -5.68 -18.95 2.92
CA PHE A 147 -5.45 -17.58 3.40
C PHE A 147 -4.48 -16.81 2.51
N ALA A 148 -3.51 -17.50 1.90
CA ALA A 148 -2.58 -16.97 0.93
C ALA A 148 -3.15 -16.91 -0.51
N SER A 149 -4.47 -16.79 -0.62
CA SER A 149 -5.18 -16.68 -1.88
C SER A 149 -5.90 -15.35 -2.02
N VAL A 150 -6.33 -15.04 -3.25
CA VAL A 150 -7.18 -13.88 -3.54
C VAL A 150 -8.59 -13.99 -2.94
N LEU A 151 -9.00 -15.15 -2.40
CA LEU A 151 -10.35 -15.38 -1.90
C LEU A 151 -10.74 -14.42 -0.78
N ILE A 152 -9.87 -14.21 0.21
CA ILE A 152 -10.17 -13.30 1.32
C ILE A 152 -10.28 -11.84 0.83
N PRO A 153 -9.31 -11.30 0.06
CA PRO A 153 -9.46 -10.01 -0.61
C PRO A 153 -10.74 -9.89 -1.43
N LEU A 154 -11.12 -10.92 -2.18
CA LEU A 154 -12.32 -10.93 -3.02
C LEU A 154 -13.59 -10.83 -2.18
N VAL A 155 -13.71 -11.61 -1.11
CA VAL A 155 -14.86 -11.53 -0.18
C VAL A 155 -14.92 -10.15 0.47
N LEU A 156 -13.79 -9.61 0.93
CA LEU A 156 -13.74 -8.27 1.54
C LEU A 156 -14.18 -7.18 0.56
N VAL A 157 -13.72 -7.24 -0.68
CA VAL A 157 -14.16 -6.31 -1.73
C VAL A 157 -15.66 -6.48 -1.98
N ALA A 158 -16.15 -7.69 -2.19
CA ALA A 158 -17.57 -7.94 -2.45
C ALA A 158 -18.48 -7.41 -1.33
N LEU A 159 -18.07 -7.56 -0.06
CA LEU A 159 -18.83 -7.08 1.09
C LEU A 159 -18.76 -5.55 1.28
N PHE A 160 -17.60 -4.95 1.06
CA PHE A 160 -17.35 -3.56 1.45
C PHE A 160 -17.37 -2.56 0.28
N LEU A 161 -17.45 -3.00 -0.97
CA LEU A 161 -17.48 -2.11 -2.14
C LEU A 161 -18.67 -1.15 -2.09
N GLY A 162 -19.82 -1.60 -1.57
CA GLY A 162 -21.03 -0.79 -1.42
C GLY A 162 -20.97 0.24 -0.29
N LEU A 163 -19.98 0.19 0.59
CA LEU A 163 -19.86 1.09 1.75
C LEU A 163 -18.88 2.24 1.45
N PRO A 164 -19.26 3.51 1.69
CA PRO A 164 -18.49 4.68 1.25
C PRO A 164 -17.09 4.79 1.90
N LYS A 165 -16.96 4.33 3.15
CA LYS A 165 -15.69 4.35 3.90
C LYS A 165 -14.95 3.01 3.83
N TRP A 166 -15.66 1.89 3.91
CA TRP A 166 -15.06 0.56 4.03
C TRP A 166 -14.54 0.02 2.70
N LYS A 167 -15.00 0.54 1.55
CA LYS A 167 -14.42 0.20 0.23
C LYS A 167 -12.91 0.47 0.20
N TRP A 168 -12.46 1.55 0.83
CA TRP A 168 -11.04 1.91 0.91
C TRP A 168 -10.25 0.95 1.80
N PHE A 169 -10.85 0.43 2.87
CA PHE A 169 -10.25 -0.61 3.69
C PHE A 169 -10.06 -1.92 2.91
N ALA A 170 -11.07 -2.34 2.14
CA ALA A 170 -10.95 -3.51 1.28
C ALA A 170 -9.86 -3.33 0.21
N ILE A 171 -9.83 -2.18 -0.48
CA ILE A 171 -8.78 -1.84 -1.45
C ILE A 171 -7.39 -1.88 -0.80
N GLY A 172 -7.23 -1.24 0.37
CA GLY A 172 -5.96 -1.23 1.09
C GLY A 172 -5.51 -2.65 1.43
N THR A 173 -6.43 -3.46 1.94
CA THR A 173 -6.19 -4.86 2.27
C THR A 173 -5.75 -5.67 1.05
N THR A 174 -6.41 -5.50 -0.09
CA THR A 174 -6.05 -6.22 -1.33
C THR A 174 -4.64 -5.88 -1.80
N LEU A 175 -4.22 -4.60 -1.71
CA LEU A 175 -2.86 -4.17 -2.02
C LEU A 175 -1.83 -4.70 -1.02
N GLY A 176 -2.18 -4.69 0.28
CA GLY A 176 -1.35 -5.26 1.34
C GLY A 176 -1.09 -6.75 1.12
N VAL A 177 -2.14 -7.52 0.82
CA VAL A 177 -2.04 -8.96 0.53
C VAL A 177 -1.21 -9.21 -0.73
N ALA A 178 -1.42 -8.43 -1.80
CA ALA A 178 -0.60 -8.55 -3.02
C ALA A 178 0.90 -8.38 -2.73
N ALA A 179 1.27 -7.37 -1.94
CA ALA A 179 2.65 -7.16 -1.51
C ALA A 179 3.17 -8.28 -0.60
N CYS A 180 2.37 -8.73 0.37
CA CYS A 180 2.71 -9.84 1.27
C CYS A 180 3.06 -11.11 0.49
N LEU A 181 2.19 -11.50 -0.45
CA LEU A 181 2.37 -12.69 -1.27
C LEU A 181 3.58 -12.57 -2.21
N THR A 182 3.82 -11.38 -2.77
CA THR A 182 4.98 -11.13 -3.64
C THR A 182 6.29 -11.28 -2.88
N VAL A 183 6.39 -10.69 -1.68
CA VAL A 183 7.58 -10.79 -0.84
C VAL A 183 7.77 -12.21 -0.34
N SER A 184 6.70 -12.90 0.06
CA SER A 184 6.76 -14.30 0.49
C SER A 184 7.24 -15.21 -0.64
N ALA A 185 6.73 -15.02 -1.87
CA ALA A 185 7.20 -15.78 -3.03
C ALA A 185 8.71 -15.60 -3.31
N ALA A 186 9.27 -14.43 -2.99
CA ALA A 186 10.68 -14.12 -3.22
C ALA A 186 11.61 -14.64 -2.11
N ILE A 187 11.19 -14.53 -0.84
CA ILE A 187 12.05 -14.81 0.32
C ILE A 187 11.82 -16.23 0.86
N ASP A 188 10.58 -16.58 1.18
CA ASP A 188 10.20 -17.84 1.81
C ASP A 188 8.87 -18.34 1.20
N PRO A 189 8.93 -19.12 0.11
CA PRO A 189 7.75 -19.57 -0.61
C PRO A 189 7.10 -20.82 0.04
N SER A 190 7.25 -21.01 1.35
CA SER A 190 6.66 -22.14 2.06
C SER A 190 5.13 -22.01 2.13
N VAL A 191 4.43 -22.95 1.50
CA VAL A 191 2.97 -23.03 1.52
C VAL A 191 2.59 -24.40 2.07
N LEU A 192 1.66 -24.43 3.02
CA LEU A 192 1.12 -25.67 3.57
C LEU A 192 0.60 -26.55 2.43
N TRP A 193 0.90 -27.84 2.51
CA TRP A 193 0.52 -28.88 1.55
C TRP A 193 1.22 -28.82 0.19
N LEU A 194 1.67 -27.64 -0.27
CA LEU A 194 2.45 -27.47 -1.51
C LEU A 194 3.97 -27.57 -1.26
N GLY A 195 4.41 -27.37 -0.03
CA GLY A 195 5.82 -27.40 0.36
C GLY A 195 6.56 -26.15 -0.10
N GLU A 196 7.86 -26.31 -0.35
CA GLU A 196 8.75 -25.28 -0.88
C GLU A 196 9.12 -25.59 -2.33
N GLY A 197 9.17 -24.57 -3.19
CA GLY A 197 9.65 -24.74 -4.56
C GLY A 197 8.93 -23.87 -5.58
N ALA A 198 9.15 -24.17 -6.86
CA ALA A 198 8.63 -23.40 -7.98
C ALA A 198 7.08 -23.38 -8.02
N LEU A 199 6.44 -24.47 -7.59
CA LEU A 199 4.98 -24.58 -7.55
C LEU A 199 4.38 -23.61 -6.51
N SER A 200 4.91 -23.57 -5.30
CA SER A 200 4.48 -22.63 -4.25
C SER A 200 4.77 -21.18 -4.63
N ARG A 201 5.92 -20.89 -5.26
CA ARG A 201 6.23 -19.57 -5.83
C ARG A 201 5.22 -19.15 -6.89
N GLY A 202 4.91 -20.05 -7.84
CA GLY A 202 3.94 -19.81 -8.89
C GLY A 202 2.55 -19.54 -8.32
N PHE A 203 2.12 -20.33 -7.33
CA PHE A 203 0.85 -20.14 -6.62
C PHE A 203 0.78 -18.77 -5.94
N LEU A 204 1.81 -18.38 -5.18
CA LEU A 204 1.85 -17.09 -4.49
C LEU A 204 1.87 -15.92 -5.46
N LEU A 205 2.67 -16.00 -6.54
CA LEU A 205 2.73 -14.95 -7.57
C LEU A 205 1.43 -14.82 -8.34
N ALA A 206 0.80 -15.93 -8.72
CA ALA A 206 -0.49 -15.91 -9.40
C ALA A 206 -1.55 -15.23 -8.51
N ASN A 207 -1.62 -15.58 -7.22
CA ASN A 207 -2.54 -14.94 -6.29
C ASN A 207 -2.19 -13.46 -6.04
N ALA A 208 -0.90 -13.09 -6.00
CA ALA A 208 -0.48 -11.70 -5.88
C ALA A 208 -0.96 -10.86 -7.08
N LEU A 209 -0.82 -11.39 -8.31
CA LEU A 209 -1.29 -10.75 -9.53
C LEU A 209 -2.81 -10.61 -9.55
N LEU A 210 -3.54 -11.64 -9.11
CA LEU A 210 -5.00 -11.59 -8.98
C LEU A 210 -5.43 -10.54 -7.95
N CYS A 211 -4.75 -10.46 -6.80
CA CYS A 211 -5.01 -9.43 -5.79
C CYS A 211 -4.76 -8.02 -6.33
N TYR A 212 -3.68 -7.83 -7.09
CA TYR A 212 -3.36 -6.56 -7.76
C TYR A 212 -4.43 -6.19 -8.80
N GLY A 213 -4.85 -7.15 -9.63
CA GLY A 213 -5.94 -6.97 -10.60
C GLY A 213 -7.25 -6.57 -9.93
N LEU A 214 -7.60 -7.24 -8.82
CA LEU A 214 -8.79 -6.93 -8.03
C LEU A 214 -8.72 -5.52 -7.41
N ALA A 215 -7.56 -5.13 -6.87
CA ALA A 215 -7.33 -3.79 -6.34
C ALA A 215 -7.53 -2.72 -7.42
N ARG A 216 -6.98 -2.93 -8.61
CA ARG A 216 -7.10 -2.04 -9.77
C ARG A 216 -8.56 -1.88 -10.21
N LEU A 217 -9.30 -2.98 -10.32
CA LEU A 217 -10.73 -2.95 -10.68
C LEU A 217 -11.56 -2.22 -9.63
N SER A 218 -11.31 -2.52 -8.35
CA SER A 218 -12.00 -1.89 -7.23
C SER A 218 -11.74 -0.38 -7.19
N LEU A 219 -10.49 0.05 -7.43
CA LEU A 219 -10.13 1.46 -7.51
C LEU A 219 -10.82 2.17 -8.65
N ARG A 220 -10.86 1.56 -9.84
CA ARG A 220 -11.57 2.12 -10.98
C ARG A 220 -13.06 2.37 -10.66
N SER A 221 -13.73 1.37 -10.10
CA SER A 221 -15.14 1.51 -9.68
C SER A 221 -15.32 2.57 -8.60
N ALA A 222 -14.38 2.67 -7.66
CA ALA A 222 -14.44 3.64 -6.58
C ALA A 222 -14.21 5.08 -7.06
N THR A 223 -13.41 5.30 -8.10
CA THR A 223 -13.20 6.61 -8.73
C THR A 223 -14.37 7.02 -9.59
N GLU A 224 -14.95 6.11 -10.39
CA GLU A 224 -16.14 6.37 -11.21
C GLU A 224 -17.36 6.69 -10.34
N ALA A 225 -17.49 6.09 -9.15
CA ALA A 225 -18.58 6.40 -8.22
C ALA A 225 -18.43 7.76 -7.52
N ASN A 226 -17.26 8.41 -7.59
CA ASN A 226 -17.01 9.70 -6.95
C ASN A 226 -16.93 10.88 -7.94
N SER A 227 -17.03 10.61 -9.25
CA SER A 227 -17.10 11.60 -10.33
C SER A 227 -18.53 11.88 -10.74
#